data_AF-A0A9P6XYD3-F1
#
_entry.id   AF-A0A9P6XYD3-F1
#
_cell.length_a   1.000
_cell.length_b   1.000
_cell.length_c   1.000
_cell.angle_alpha   90.00
_cell.angle_beta   90.00
_cell.angle_gamma   90.00
#
_symmetry.space_group_name_H-M   'P 1'
#
loop_
_entity.id
_entity.type
_entity.pdbx_description
1 polymer ?
#
loop_
_entity_poly.entity_id
_entity_poly.type
_entity_poly.pdbx_seq_one_letter_code
_entity_poly.pdbx_strand_id
1 'polypeptide(L)'
;MRDSEHFFFEVGHFDAFLRDWLAGDVALPGVKAKLGEWLNAEGGLRAWDISRDAPYFGFQIPGQPGKYFYVWLDAPIGYLSSFQTLCGKIGEDFESHLRAGTSTELHHFIGKDIVNFHGLFWPAVLHDEQVARHLRNGPHFPRRWPGTGSAALLLRGQVRRWRRRSRPEPG
;
A
#
# COMPACT_ATOMS: atom_id res chain seq x y z
N MET A 1 8.25 -14.12 -27.27
CA MET A 1 7.36 -13.41 -26.32
C MET A 1 6.21 -14.38 -26.00
N ARG A 2 5.82 -14.53 -24.73
CA ARG A 2 4.68 -15.35 -24.32
C ARG A 2 3.63 -14.42 -23.74
N ASP A 3 2.39 -14.59 -24.18
CA ASP A 3 1.25 -13.84 -23.65
C ASP A 3 0.74 -14.52 -22.37
N SER A 4 0.31 -13.70 -21.41
CA SER A 4 -0.22 -14.16 -20.13
C SER A 4 -1.25 -13.14 -19.62
N GLU A 5 -2.29 -13.64 -18.94
CA GLU A 5 -3.29 -12.80 -18.30
C GLU A 5 -2.77 -12.24 -16.97
N HIS A 6 -2.92 -10.94 -16.74
CA HIS A 6 -2.49 -10.27 -15.51
C HIS A 6 -3.67 -9.56 -14.85
N PHE A 7 -3.68 -9.55 -13.52
CA PHE A 7 -4.67 -8.84 -12.72
C PHE A 7 -4.15 -7.45 -12.37
N PHE A 8 -4.99 -6.44 -12.55
CA PHE A 8 -4.66 -5.05 -12.30
C PHE A 8 -5.55 -4.46 -11.20
N PHE A 9 -4.95 -3.64 -10.35
CA PHE A 9 -5.65 -2.80 -9.38
C PHE A 9 -5.87 -1.41 -9.99
N GLU A 10 -7.13 -1.02 -10.16
CA GLU A 10 -7.57 0.24 -10.74
C GLU A 10 -7.42 1.41 -9.74
N VAL A 11 -6.18 1.73 -9.37
CA VAL A 11 -5.86 2.80 -8.40
C VAL A 11 -6.42 4.17 -8.82
N GLY A 12 -6.64 4.40 -10.13
CA GLY A 12 -7.26 5.61 -10.65
C GLY A 12 -8.68 5.86 -10.15
N HIS A 13 -9.44 4.82 -9.77
CA HIS A 13 -10.77 4.96 -9.17
C HIS A 13 -10.73 5.66 -7.79
N PHE A 14 -9.55 5.77 -7.17
CA PHE A 14 -9.35 6.35 -5.86
C PHE A 14 -8.77 7.78 -5.91
N ASP A 15 -8.67 8.41 -7.10
CA ASP A 15 -8.08 9.74 -7.25
C ASP A 15 -8.70 10.79 -6.31
N ALA A 16 -10.03 10.86 -6.25
CA ALA A 16 -10.72 11.81 -5.37
C ALA A 16 -10.39 11.59 -3.88
N PHE A 17 -10.41 10.33 -3.44
CA PHE A 17 -10.01 9.95 -2.07
C PHE A 17 -8.55 10.32 -1.79
N LEU A 18 -7.63 10.00 -2.70
CA LEU A 18 -6.20 10.27 -2.52
C LEU A 18 -5.91 11.77 -2.45
N ARG A 19 -6.61 12.59 -3.25
CA ARG A 19 -6.49 14.05 -3.19
C ARG A 19 -6.97 14.61 -1.86
N ASP A 20 -8.15 14.19 -1.40
CA ASP A 20 -8.70 14.61 -0.11
C ASP A 20 -7.78 14.18 1.05
N TRP A 21 -7.35 12.91 1.04
CA TRP A 21 -6.43 12.37 2.04
C TRP A 21 -5.09 13.13 2.08
N LEU A 22 -4.50 13.44 0.92
CA LEU A 22 -3.25 14.23 0.84
C LEU A 22 -3.42 15.71 1.22
N ALA A 23 -4.64 16.26 1.22
CA ALA A 23 -4.89 17.60 1.73
C ALA A 23 -4.71 17.67 3.26
N GLY A 24 -5.04 16.59 3.99
CA GLY A 24 -4.89 16.47 5.45
C GLY A 24 -3.44 16.35 5.93
N ASP A 25 -3.20 16.33 7.25
CA ASP A 25 -1.85 16.18 7.83
C ASP A 25 -1.37 14.71 7.78
N VAL A 26 -0.95 14.26 6.60
CA VAL A 26 -0.55 12.85 6.35
C VAL A 26 0.88 12.70 5.88
N ALA A 27 1.52 13.77 5.42
CA ALA A 27 2.89 13.75 4.89
C ALA A 27 3.50 15.16 4.86
N LEU A 28 4.84 15.21 4.80
CA LEU A 28 5.57 16.47 4.61
C LEU A 28 5.20 17.14 3.27
N PRO A 29 5.20 18.49 3.18
CA PRO A 29 4.83 19.21 1.96
C PRO A 29 5.59 18.76 0.71
N GLY A 30 6.89 18.49 0.82
CA GLY A 30 7.70 18.00 -0.30
C GLY A 30 7.30 16.60 -0.78
N VAL A 31 6.84 15.73 0.12
CA VAL A 31 6.30 14.41 -0.23
C VAL A 31 4.96 14.57 -0.94
N LYS A 32 4.05 15.40 -0.41
CA LYS A 32 2.76 15.68 -1.04
C LYS A 32 2.93 16.25 -2.45
N ALA A 33 3.83 17.21 -2.63
CA ALA A 33 4.13 17.79 -3.93
C ALA A 33 4.61 16.70 -4.92
N LYS A 34 5.50 15.81 -4.47
CA LYS A 34 6.00 14.71 -5.31
C LYS A 34 4.89 13.72 -5.69
N LEU A 35 4.01 13.36 -4.75
CA LEU A 35 2.86 12.49 -5.03
C LEU A 35 1.86 13.17 -5.97
N GLY A 36 1.70 14.49 -5.85
CA GLY A 36 0.89 15.32 -6.76
C GLY A 36 1.35 15.24 -8.22
N GLU A 37 2.65 15.08 -8.50
CA GLU A 37 3.13 14.87 -9.87
C GLU A 37 2.53 13.61 -10.52
N TRP A 38 2.28 12.55 -9.73
CA TRP A 38 1.68 11.31 -10.22
C TRP A 38 0.17 11.45 -10.41
N LEU A 39 -0.50 12.10 -9.46
CA LEU A 39 -1.94 12.38 -9.55
C LEU A 39 -2.29 13.31 -10.71
N ASN A 40 -1.38 14.23 -11.05
CA ASN A 40 -1.59 15.21 -12.12
C ASN A 40 -0.92 14.78 -13.45
N ALA A 41 -0.38 13.57 -13.52
CA ALA A 41 0.20 13.05 -14.75
C ALA A 41 -0.87 12.95 -15.85
N GLU A 42 -0.46 13.17 -17.10
CA GLU A 42 -1.35 12.98 -18.25
C GLU A 42 -1.88 11.53 -18.29
N GLY A 43 -3.19 11.38 -18.33
CA GLY A 43 -3.87 10.08 -18.24
C GLY A 43 -4.14 9.58 -16.82
N GLY A 44 -3.78 10.34 -15.78
CA GLY A 44 -4.05 10.01 -14.38
C GLY A 44 -3.24 8.82 -13.85
N LEU A 45 -3.64 8.30 -12.68
CA LEU A 45 -3.00 7.13 -12.10
C LEU A 45 -3.32 5.87 -12.92
N ARG A 46 -2.26 5.20 -13.39
CA ARG A 46 -2.38 3.96 -14.16
C ARG A 46 -2.66 2.78 -13.25
N ALA A 47 -3.47 1.84 -13.74
CA ALA A 47 -3.71 0.57 -13.09
C ALA A 47 -2.39 -0.16 -12.79
N TRP A 48 -2.34 -0.83 -11.64
CA TRP A 48 -1.14 -1.49 -11.13
C TRP A 48 -1.28 -3.00 -11.30
N ASP A 49 -0.34 -3.65 -12.00
CA ASP A 49 -0.32 -5.11 -12.08
C ASP A 49 0.05 -5.71 -10.70
N ILE A 50 -0.88 -6.48 -10.15
CA ILE A 50 -0.79 -7.10 -8.84
C ILE A 50 -0.53 -8.61 -8.91
N SER A 51 -0.18 -9.14 -10.08
CA SER A 51 -0.08 -10.59 -10.30
C SER A 51 1.22 -11.05 -10.96
N ARG A 52 1.68 -12.25 -10.63
CA ARG A 52 2.86 -12.90 -11.22
C ARG A 52 2.55 -14.34 -11.59
N ASP A 53 3.11 -14.80 -12.70
CA ASP A 53 3.00 -16.19 -13.13
C ASP A 53 3.93 -17.12 -12.35
N ALA A 54 3.52 -18.38 -12.23
CA ALA A 54 4.40 -19.46 -11.80
C ALA A 54 5.62 -19.62 -12.76
N PRO A 55 6.80 -20.01 -12.25
CA PRO A 55 7.11 -20.26 -10.84
C PRO A 55 7.33 -18.95 -10.07
N TYR A 56 6.66 -18.80 -8.93
CA TYR A 56 6.82 -17.64 -8.05
C TYR A 56 6.73 -18.08 -6.58
N PHE A 57 7.56 -17.46 -5.73
CA PHE A 57 7.48 -17.66 -4.29
C PHE A 57 6.62 -16.54 -3.68
N GLY A 58 5.37 -16.87 -3.35
CA GLY A 58 4.41 -15.93 -2.79
C GLY A 58 3.05 -16.59 -2.57
N PHE A 59 2.03 -15.78 -2.31
CA PHE A 59 0.67 -16.28 -2.11
C PHE A 59 -0.06 -16.45 -3.45
N GLN A 60 -0.66 -17.61 -3.66
CA GLN A 60 -1.47 -17.87 -4.83
C GLN A 60 -2.77 -17.07 -4.77
N ILE A 61 -3.20 -16.51 -5.91
CA ILE A 61 -4.47 -15.78 -6.01
C ILE A 61 -5.62 -16.80 -5.89
N PRO A 62 -6.57 -16.61 -4.95
CA PRO A 62 -7.69 -17.54 -4.78
C PRO A 62 -8.49 -17.70 -6.07
N GLY A 63 -8.76 -18.96 -6.45
CA GLY A 63 -9.50 -19.28 -7.67
C GLY A 63 -8.72 -19.13 -8.98
N GLN A 64 -7.44 -18.76 -8.95
CA GLN A 64 -6.61 -18.54 -10.14
C GLN A 64 -5.34 -19.43 -10.11
N PRO A 65 -5.43 -20.68 -10.59
CA PRO A 65 -4.29 -21.60 -10.66
C PRO A 65 -3.07 -21.02 -11.39
N GLY A 66 -1.89 -21.11 -10.78
CA GLY A 66 -0.63 -20.65 -11.37
C GLY A 66 -0.40 -19.14 -11.34
N LYS A 67 -1.31 -18.36 -10.73
CA LYS A 67 -1.20 -16.91 -10.55
C LYS A 67 -0.93 -16.59 -9.08
N TYR A 68 0.03 -15.73 -8.83
CA TYR A 68 0.48 -15.32 -7.51
C TYR A 68 0.30 -13.82 -7.34
N PHE A 69 0.03 -13.36 -6.12
CA PHE A 69 0.09 -11.94 -5.82
C PHE A 69 1.51 -11.43 -5.99
N TYR A 70 1.66 -10.28 -6.64
CA TYR A 70 2.92 -9.58 -6.71
C TYR A 70 3.30 -9.08 -5.32
N VAL A 71 4.57 -9.18 -4.95
CA VAL A 71 5.10 -8.84 -3.61
C VAL A 71 4.72 -7.43 -3.13
N TRP A 72 4.49 -6.49 -4.05
CA TRP A 72 4.06 -5.17 -3.64
C TRP A 72 2.63 -5.13 -3.11
N LEU A 73 1.77 -6.08 -3.45
CA LEU A 73 0.46 -6.18 -2.80
C LEU A 73 0.58 -6.79 -1.39
N ASP A 74 1.38 -7.85 -1.21
CA ASP A 74 1.42 -8.60 0.05
C ASP A 74 2.36 -8.01 1.12
N ALA A 75 3.46 -7.37 0.71
CA ALA A 75 4.46 -6.81 1.62
C ALA A 75 3.89 -5.85 2.68
N PRO A 76 3.05 -4.85 2.34
CA PRO A 76 2.50 -3.96 3.37
C PRO A 76 1.47 -4.64 4.28
N ILE A 77 0.84 -5.74 3.84
CA ILE A 77 -0.06 -6.53 4.69
C ILE A 77 0.72 -7.21 5.82
N GLY A 78 2.02 -7.44 5.60
CA GLY A 78 2.95 -7.89 6.64
C GLY A 78 3.03 -6.96 7.85
N TYR A 79 2.79 -5.64 7.69
CA TYR A 79 2.75 -4.70 8.82
C TYR A 79 1.61 -5.04 9.79
N LEU A 80 0.41 -5.23 9.25
CA LEU A 80 -0.78 -5.58 10.02
C LEU A 80 -0.66 -6.98 10.62
N SER A 81 -0.15 -7.94 9.84
CA SER A 81 0.02 -9.33 10.29
C SER A 81 1.05 -9.46 11.42
N SER A 82 2.15 -8.69 11.35
CA SER A 82 3.14 -8.60 12.41
C SER A 82 2.55 -8.00 13.69
N PHE A 83 1.78 -6.90 13.55
CA PHE A 83 1.11 -6.29 14.70
C PHE A 83 0.06 -7.22 15.34
N GLN A 84 -0.75 -7.91 14.52
CA GLN A 84 -1.70 -8.92 15.00
C GLN A 84 -0.99 -10.04 15.77
N THR A 85 0.16 -10.50 15.28
CA THR A 85 0.98 -11.51 15.96
C THR A 85 1.49 -11.00 17.30
N LEU A 86 1.93 -9.74 17.38
CA LEU A 86 2.35 -9.12 18.63
C LEU A 86 1.18 -9.03 19.62
N CYS A 87 0.04 -8.50 19.21
CA CYS A 87 -1.18 -8.40 20.03
C CYS A 87 -1.56 -9.76 20.65
N GLY A 88 -1.55 -10.83 19.85
CA GLY A 88 -1.82 -12.18 20.34
C GLY A 88 -0.82 -12.70 21.38
N LYS A 89 0.45 -12.26 21.33
CA LYS A 89 1.47 -12.63 22.33
C LYS A 89 1.33 -11.87 23.64
N ILE A 90 0.86 -10.63 23.60
CA ILE A 90 0.76 -9.75 24.78
C ILE A 90 -0.66 -9.67 25.36
N GLY A 91 -1.65 -10.30 24.70
CA GLY A 91 -3.04 -10.31 25.15
C GLY A 91 -3.83 -9.04 24.79
N GLU A 92 -3.36 -8.27 23.80
CA GLU A 92 -4.03 -7.04 23.34
C GLU A 92 -5.06 -7.35 22.24
N ASP A 93 -6.14 -6.56 22.18
CA ASP A 93 -7.14 -6.65 21.10
C ASP A 93 -6.65 -5.87 19.87
N PHE A 94 -6.07 -6.57 18.91
CA PHE A 94 -5.67 -6.03 17.59
C PHE A 94 -6.78 -5.21 16.93
N GLU A 95 -8.04 -5.68 17.01
CA GLU A 95 -9.16 -5.03 16.35
C GLU A 95 -9.53 -3.71 17.02
N SER A 96 -9.27 -3.57 18.32
CA SER A 96 -9.53 -2.31 19.04
C SER A 96 -8.69 -1.15 18.51
N HIS A 97 -7.49 -1.43 17.99
CA HIS A 97 -6.59 -0.43 17.44
C HIS A 97 -6.96 0.03 16.03
N LEU A 98 -7.69 -0.80 15.27
CA LEU A 98 -8.04 -0.53 13.87
C LEU A 98 -9.47 -0.04 13.66
N ARG A 99 -10.28 0.00 14.73
CA ARG A 99 -11.67 0.47 14.68
C ARG A 99 -11.76 1.96 14.33
N ALA A 100 -12.84 2.29 13.63
CA ALA A 100 -13.28 3.67 13.46
C ALA A 100 -13.51 4.36 14.84
N GLY A 101 -13.22 5.66 14.96
CA GLY A 101 -13.30 6.46 16.18
C GLY A 101 -12.13 6.34 17.17
N THR A 102 -11.05 5.63 16.85
CA THR A 102 -9.92 5.48 17.78
C THR A 102 -8.90 6.60 17.60
N SER A 103 -8.12 6.90 18.66
CA SER A 103 -6.99 7.83 18.60
C SER A 103 -5.69 7.14 18.15
N THR A 104 -5.78 5.96 17.54
CA THR A 104 -4.60 5.21 17.09
C THR A 104 -3.98 5.90 15.88
N GLU A 105 -2.66 6.09 15.92
CA GLU A 105 -1.90 6.61 14.79
C GLU A 105 -1.06 5.51 14.16
N LEU A 106 -0.98 5.49 12.83
CA LEU A 106 -0.13 4.58 12.07
C LEU A 106 0.97 5.38 11.37
N HIS A 107 2.22 5.13 11.74
CA HIS A 107 3.37 5.83 11.16
C HIS A 107 4.21 4.86 10.32
N HIS A 108 4.39 5.17 9.04
CA HIS A 108 5.33 4.44 8.18
C HIS A 108 6.60 5.27 7.97
N PHE A 109 7.73 4.77 8.49
CA PHE A 109 9.05 5.31 8.21
C PHE A 109 9.60 4.65 6.96
N ILE A 110 9.70 5.41 5.87
CA ILE A 110 10.01 4.89 4.55
C ILE A 110 11.14 5.65 3.84
N GLY A 111 11.83 4.97 2.94
CA GLY A 111 12.77 5.59 2.01
C GLY A 111 12.05 6.28 0.85
N LYS A 112 12.73 7.23 0.20
CA LYS A 112 12.19 8.01 -0.92
C LYS A 112 11.69 7.14 -2.10
N ASP A 113 12.32 5.98 -2.32
CA ASP A 113 12.08 5.16 -3.51
C ASP A 113 10.74 4.40 -3.43
N ILE A 114 10.12 4.34 -2.24
CA ILE A 114 8.86 3.62 -2.01
C ILE A 114 7.71 4.57 -1.59
N VAL A 115 7.92 5.88 -1.74
CA VAL A 115 6.95 6.93 -1.38
C VAL A 115 5.68 6.83 -2.19
N ASN A 116 5.77 6.63 -3.51
CA ASN A 116 4.57 6.54 -4.37
C ASN A 116 3.71 5.34 -3.99
N PHE A 117 4.35 4.23 -3.64
CA PHE A 117 3.65 3.04 -3.18
C PHE A 117 2.89 3.31 -1.88
N HIS A 118 3.57 3.84 -0.86
CA HIS A 118 2.95 4.10 0.45
C HIS A 118 2.04 5.33 0.48
N GLY A 119 2.16 6.23 -0.49
CA GLY A 119 1.39 7.47 -0.57
C GLY A 119 0.26 7.46 -1.61
N LEU A 120 0.14 6.42 -2.44
CA LEU A 120 -0.95 6.31 -3.42
C LEU A 120 -1.55 4.90 -3.40
N PHE A 121 -0.74 3.88 -3.72
CA PHE A 121 -1.24 2.51 -3.87
C PHE A 121 -1.74 1.94 -2.54
N TRP A 122 -0.92 1.98 -1.49
CA TRP A 122 -1.28 1.40 -0.20
C TRP A 122 -2.49 2.06 0.46
N PRO A 123 -2.62 3.40 0.51
CA PRO A 123 -3.83 4.06 1.00
C PRO A 123 -5.08 3.70 0.18
N ALA A 124 -4.96 3.58 -1.15
CA ALA A 124 -6.07 3.15 -2.00
C ALA A 124 -6.49 1.70 -1.71
N VAL A 125 -5.53 0.78 -1.56
CA VAL A 125 -5.78 -0.61 -1.15
C VAL A 125 -6.40 -0.68 0.26
N LEU A 126 -6.01 0.23 1.16
CA LEU A 126 -6.62 0.34 2.48
C LEU A 126 -8.08 0.81 2.40
N HIS A 127 -8.38 1.75 1.51
CA HIS A 127 -9.72 2.30 1.29
C HIS A 127 -10.66 1.31 0.58
N ASP A 128 -10.12 0.44 -0.28
CA ASP A 128 -10.92 -0.51 -1.04
C ASP A 128 -11.50 -1.63 -0.15
N GLU A 129 -12.79 -1.53 0.17
CA GLU A 129 -13.51 -2.53 0.95
C GLU A 129 -13.61 -3.91 0.28
N GLN A 130 -13.51 -3.97 -1.06
CA GLN A 130 -13.57 -5.22 -1.84
C GLN A 130 -12.23 -5.95 -1.82
N VAL A 131 -11.11 -5.23 -1.97
CA VAL A 131 -9.76 -5.80 -1.79
C VAL A 131 -9.59 -6.27 -0.35
N ALA A 132 -10.03 -5.45 0.62
CA ALA A 132 -10.11 -5.85 2.01
C ALA A 132 -10.93 -7.13 2.20
N ARG A 133 -12.04 -7.32 1.46
CA ARG A 133 -12.87 -8.53 1.54
C ARG A 133 -12.19 -9.78 0.98
N HIS A 134 -11.48 -9.65 -0.14
CA HIS A 134 -10.75 -10.77 -0.73
C HIS A 134 -9.56 -11.21 0.12
N LEU A 135 -8.81 -10.26 0.67
CA LEU A 135 -7.69 -10.55 1.55
C LEU A 135 -8.16 -11.22 2.85
N ARG A 136 -9.26 -10.78 3.46
CA ARG A 136 -9.84 -11.39 4.68
C ARG A 136 -10.12 -12.90 4.59
N ASN A 137 -10.33 -13.45 3.39
CA ASN A 137 -10.64 -14.87 3.20
C ASN A 137 -9.39 -15.76 3.09
N GLY A 138 -8.18 -15.18 3.05
CA GLY A 138 -6.94 -15.94 3.03
C GLY A 138 -6.44 -16.29 4.44
N PRO A 139 -5.83 -17.47 4.65
CA PRO A 139 -5.39 -17.93 5.97
C PRO A 139 -4.24 -17.11 6.59
N HIS A 140 -3.61 -16.22 5.82
CA HIS A 140 -2.44 -15.44 6.22
C HIS A 140 -2.73 -13.94 6.41
N PHE A 141 -3.99 -13.53 6.29
CA PHE A 141 -4.38 -12.12 6.30
C PHE A 141 -5.30 -11.78 7.47
N PRO A 142 -5.28 -10.53 7.98
CA PRO A 142 -6.13 -10.13 9.09
C PRO A 142 -7.63 -10.24 8.73
N ARG A 143 -8.44 -10.69 9.70
CA ARG A 143 -9.89 -10.93 9.52
C ARG A 143 -10.73 -9.66 9.40
N ARG A 144 -10.21 -8.50 9.83
CA ARG A 144 -10.80 -7.20 9.60
C ARG A 144 -9.73 -6.24 9.11
N TRP A 145 -10.17 -5.32 8.26
CA TRP A 145 -9.29 -4.39 7.57
C TRP A 145 -9.54 -2.99 8.13
N PRO A 146 -8.50 -2.20 8.43
CA PRO A 146 -8.70 -0.85 8.95
C PRO A 146 -9.47 -0.01 7.94
N GLY A 147 -10.61 0.53 8.35
CA GLY A 147 -11.30 1.55 7.57
C GLY A 147 -10.54 2.87 7.66
N THR A 148 -10.50 3.64 6.58
CA THR A 148 -9.73 4.90 6.46
C THR A 148 -10.14 5.99 7.45
N GLY A 149 -11.22 5.80 8.22
CA GLY A 149 -11.68 6.76 9.21
C GLY A 149 -10.89 6.82 10.52
N SER A 150 -9.89 5.97 10.79
CA SER A 150 -9.26 5.91 12.13
C SER A 150 -7.81 5.49 12.28
N ALA A 151 -7.02 5.66 11.23
CA ALA A 151 -5.60 5.80 11.44
C ALA A 151 -5.15 6.96 10.55
N ALA A 152 -4.80 8.08 11.17
CA ALA A 152 -4.04 9.10 10.48
C ALA A 152 -2.71 8.45 10.08
N LEU A 153 -2.60 8.09 8.80
CA LEU A 153 -1.38 7.53 8.25
C LEU A 153 -0.41 8.68 8.05
N LEU A 154 0.49 8.85 9.01
CA LEU A 154 1.51 9.89 9.00
C LEU A 154 2.80 9.32 8.39
N LEU A 155 3.05 9.67 7.13
CA LEU A 155 4.30 9.40 6.44
C LEU A 155 5.35 10.42 6.91
N ARG A 156 6.02 10.10 8.02
CA ARG A 156 7.17 10.87 8.51
C ARG A 156 8.47 10.30 7.93
N GLY A 157 8.86 10.81 6.75
CA GLY A 157 10.20 10.58 6.20
C GLY A 157 11.24 11.44 6.91
N GLN A 158 12.31 10.85 7.44
CA GLN A 158 13.48 11.63 7.86
C GLN A 158 14.26 12.09 6.62
N VAL A 159 14.20 13.40 6.34
CA VAL A 159 15.06 14.04 5.35
C VAL A 159 16.41 14.35 5.99
N ARG A 160 17.49 13.69 5.55
CA ARG A 160 18.86 14.19 5.71
C ARG A 160 19.55 14.26 4.34
N ARG A 161 20.17 15.41 4.11
CA ARG A 161 20.83 15.87 2.87
C ARG A 161 21.91 14.91 2.37
N TRP A 162 21.84 14.50 1.10
CA TRP A 162 22.95 13.85 0.38
C TRP A 162 23.08 14.39 -1.06
N ARG A 163 24.34 14.60 -1.49
CA ARG A 163 24.77 15.28 -2.73
C ARG A 163 24.45 14.48 -4.00
N ARG A 164 24.35 15.22 -5.12
CA ARG A 164 24.19 14.74 -6.51
C ARG A 164 25.36 13.84 -6.95
N ARG A 165 25.07 12.74 -7.65
CA ARG A 165 25.98 12.12 -8.63
C ARG A 165 25.18 11.62 -9.82
N SER A 166 25.67 11.91 -11.02
CA SER A 166 25.27 11.33 -12.29
C SER A 166 25.97 9.99 -12.50
N ARG A 167 25.32 9.06 -13.20
CA ARG A 167 25.97 7.91 -13.85
C ARG A 167 25.93 8.12 -15.37
N PRO A 168 27.00 7.77 -16.11
CA PRO A 168 27.03 7.84 -17.57
C PRO A 168 26.37 6.60 -18.21
N GLU A 169 25.91 6.76 -19.45
CA GLU A 169 25.41 5.72 -20.37
C GLU A 169 26.51 4.73 -20.76
N PRO A 170 26.23 3.42 -20.94
CA PRO A 170 27.04 2.53 -21.77
C PRO A 170 26.61 2.62 -23.24
N GLY A 171 27.58 2.81 -24.13
CA GLY A 171 27.39 2.94 -25.59
C GLY A 171 27.25 1.64 -26.37
#